data_AF-A0A147BJW6-F1
#
_entry.id   AF-A0A147BJW6-F1
#
_cell.length_a   1.000
_cell.length_b   1.000
_cell.length_c   1.000
_cell.angle_alpha   90.00
_cell.angle_beta   90.00
_cell.angle_gamma   90.00
#
_symmetry.space_group_name_H-M   'P 1'
#
loop_
_entity.id
_entity.type
_entity.pdbx_description
1 polymer ?
#
loop_
_entity_poly.entity_id
_entity_poly.type
_entity_poly.pdbx_seq_one_letter_code
_entity_poly.pdbx_strand_id
1 'polypeptide(L)'
;KILRICKNYKGDIRTIKTQPLFVKCNMLRADQVYYFKLLQWIYKHRIYSTPKASFGPYQLRDPKQRMPSIRTNYGRQTLSFQITKMLNRTDMTVDYSKTFYAFKKQCRSFLVGSGNCYSVV
;
A
#
# COMPACT_ATOMS: atom_id res chain seq x y z
N LYS A 1 -11.57 -14.38 19.90
CA LYS A 1 -12.43 -13.38 20.59
C LYS A 1 -13.27 -12.53 19.62
N ILE A 2 -12.69 -11.90 18.57
CA ILE A 2 -13.43 -11.04 17.61
C ILE A 2 -14.53 -11.79 16.85
N LEU A 3 -14.26 -12.99 16.33
CA LEU A 3 -15.28 -13.82 15.66
C LEU A 3 -16.50 -14.10 16.55
N ARG A 4 -16.30 -14.14 17.87
CA ARG A 4 -17.36 -14.35 18.86
C ARG A 4 -18.22 -13.09 19.05
N ILE A 5 -17.63 -11.90 18.90
CA ILE A 5 -18.35 -10.61 18.91
C ILE A 5 -19.24 -10.50 17.67
N CYS A 6 -18.72 -10.85 16.49
CA CYS A 6 -19.53 -10.90 15.27
C CYS A 6 -20.66 -11.95 15.36
N LYS A 7 -20.37 -13.12 15.94
CA LYS A 7 -21.36 -14.20 16.12
C LYS A 7 -22.52 -13.81 17.05
N ASN A 8 -22.29 -12.94 18.02
CA ASN A 8 -23.29 -12.51 19.01
C ASN A 8 -23.99 -11.19 18.63
N TYR A 9 -23.67 -10.60 17.47
CA TYR A 9 -24.28 -9.35 17.04
C TYR A 9 -25.71 -9.61 16.53
N LYS A 10 -26.68 -8.89 17.09
CA LYS A 10 -28.12 -9.05 16.77
C LYS A 10 -28.68 -8.00 15.79
N GLY A 11 -27.88 -7.01 15.38
CA GLY A 11 -28.31 -5.99 14.42
C GLY A 11 -28.05 -6.39 12.97
N ASP A 12 -28.30 -5.47 12.03
CA ASP A 12 -27.96 -5.65 10.62
C ASP A 12 -26.44 -5.70 10.42
N ILE A 13 -25.95 -6.85 9.96
CA ILE A 13 -24.54 -7.15 9.73
C ILE A 13 -23.88 -6.10 8.81
N ARG A 14 -24.64 -5.52 7.88
CA ARG A 14 -24.15 -4.52 6.91
C ARG A 14 -23.79 -3.18 7.56
N THR A 15 -24.33 -2.88 8.73
CA THR A 15 -24.11 -1.61 9.44
C THR A 15 -23.00 -1.67 10.49
N ILE A 16 -22.42 -2.86 10.71
CA ILE A 16 -21.36 -3.04 11.71
C ILE A 16 -20.10 -2.29 11.29
N LYS A 17 -19.74 -1.26 12.06
CA LYS A 17 -18.43 -0.60 11.95
C LYS A 17 -17.34 -1.52 12.50
N THR A 18 -16.77 -2.36 11.63
CA THR A 18 -15.70 -3.31 11.98
C THR A 18 -14.30 -2.68 12.01
N GLN A 19 -14.13 -1.49 11.42
CA GLN A 19 -12.84 -0.79 11.36
C GLN A 19 -12.10 -0.67 12.71
N PRO A 20 -12.72 -0.20 13.81
CA PRO A 20 -12.03 -0.11 15.09
C PRO A 20 -11.54 -1.46 15.63
N LEU A 21 -12.18 -2.57 15.25
CA LEU A 21 -11.74 -3.92 15.67
C LEU A 21 -10.45 -4.33 14.97
N PHE A 22 -10.32 -4.01 13.67
CA PHE A 22 -9.10 -4.27 12.90
C PHE A 22 -7.92 -3.47 13.45
N VAL A 23 -8.14 -2.20 13.80
CA VAL A 23 -7.12 -1.35 14.44
C VAL A 23 -6.73 -1.91 15.81
N LYS A 24 -7.71 -2.18 16.69
CA LYS A 24 -7.47 -2.70 18.04
C LYS A 24 -6.70 -4.03 18.04
N CYS A 25 -6.95 -4.89 17.06
CA CYS A 25 -6.31 -6.19 16.97
C CYS A 25 -5.13 -6.22 16.01
N ASN A 26 -4.71 -5.07 15.47
CA ASN A 26 -3.64 -4.95 14.49
C ASN A 26 -3.80 -5.94 13.32
N MET A 27 -5.03 -6.12 12.85
CA MET A 27 -5.41 -7.05 11.78
C MET A 27 -5.62 -6.30 10.47
N LEU A 28 -5.09 -6.87 9.38
CA LEU A 28 -5.32 -6.35 8.04
C LEU A 28 -6.68 -6.81 7.53
N ARG A 29 -7.38 -5.93 6.82
CA ARG A 29 -8.57 -6.31 6.04
C ARG A 29 -8.17 -7.08 4.78
N ALA A 30 -9.12 -7.80 4.18
CA ALA A 30 -8.88 -8.64 3.02
C ALA A 30 -8.32 -7.85 1.81
N ASP A 31 -8.86 -6.66 1.55
CA ASP A 31 -8.38 -5.73 0.51
C ASP A 31 -6.94 -5.26 0.78
N GLN A 32 -6.56 -5.09 2.04
CA GLN A 32 -5.23 -4.65 2.45
C GLN A 32 -4.18 -5.77 2.37
N VAL A 33 -4.58 -7.04 2.43
CA VAL A 33 -3.65 -8.19 2.34
C VAL A 33 -2.90 -8.19 1.01
N TYR A 34 -3.58 -7.83 -0.08
CA TYR A 34 -2.96 -7.73 -1.40
C TYR A 34 -1.79 -6.73 -1.39
N TYR A 35 -2.04 -5.51 -0.92
CA TYR A 35 -1.01 -4.46 -0.85
C TYR A 35 0.12 -4.80 0.11
N PHE A 36 -0.18 -5.49 1.22
CA PHE A 36 0.84 -5.99 2.13
C PHE A 36 1.78 -6.98 1.46
N LYS A 37 1.25 -7.92 0.69
CA LYS A 37 2.05 -8.89 -0.08
C LYS A 37 2.83 -8.21 -1.20
N LEU A 38 2.22 -7.23 -1.87
CA LEU A 38 2.86 -6.45 -2.91
C LEU A 38 4.08 -5.69 -2.39
N LEU A 39 3.97 -5.03 -1.23
CA LEU A 39 5.07 -4.31 -0.58
C LEU A 39 6.20 -5.26 -0.15
N GLN A 40 5.87 -6.43 0.39
CA GLN A 40 6.86 -7.47 0.69
C GLN A 40 7.62 -7.92 -0.56
N TRP A 41 6.91 -8.09 -1.66
CA TRP A 41 7.50 -8.50 -2.93
C TRP A 41 8.44 -7.42 -3.48
N ILE A 42 8.02 -6.15 -3.47
CA ILE A 42 8.85 -5.00 -3.87
C ILE A 42 10.14 -4.94 -3.04
N TYR A 43 10.03 -5.12 -1.72
CA TYR A 43 11.19 -5.12 -0.83
C TYR A 43 12.14 -6.29 -1.15
N LYS A 44 11.60 -7.51 -1.27
CA LYS A 44 12.38 -8.72 -1.54
C LYS A 44 13.16 -8.62 -2.85
N HIS A 45 12.53 -8.06 -3.89
CA HIS A 45 13.13 -7.91 -5.21
C HIS A 45 13.88 -6.58 -5.41
N ARG A 46 13.93 -5.72 -4.38
CA ARG A 46 14.62 -4.41 -4.42
C ARG A 46 14.23 -3.53 -5.62
N ILE A 47 12.93 -3.52 -5.96
CA ILE A 47 12.38 -2.78 -7.12
C ILE A 47 12.22 -1.28 -6.81
N TYR A 48 12.43 -0.89 -5.55
CA TYR A 48 12.39 0.50 -5.12
C TYR A 48 13.65 1.25 -5.56
N SER A 49 13.49 2.50 -5.96
CA SER A 49 14.61 3.41 -6.18
C SER A 49 15.02 4.01 -4.84
N THR A 50 16.28 3.86 -4.43
CA THR A 50 16.82 4.66 -3.32
C THR A 50 16.88 6.11 -3.78
N PRO A 51 16.28 7.07 -3.04
CA PRO A 51 16.41 8.47 -3.39
C PRO A 51 17.90 8.81 -3.32
N LYS A 52 18.50 9.08 -4.49
CA LYS A 52 19.81 9.72 -4.53
C LYS A 52 19.59 11.13 -4.05
N ALA A 53 20.23 11.51 -2.94
CA ALA A 53 20.29 12.91 -2.54
C ALA A 53 20.78 13.72 -3.74
N SER A 54 19.94 14.61 -4.28
CA SER A 54 20.39 15.52 -5.33
C SER A 54 21.29 16.54 -4.66
N PHE A 55 22.61 16.31 -4.68
CA PHE A 55 23.61 17.27 -4.19
C PHE A 55 23.76 18.52 -5.08
N GLY A 56 22.76 18.81 -5.93
CA GLY A 56 22.76 19.96 -6.82
C GLY A 56 22.06 21.17 -6.19
N PRO A 57 22.40 22.41 -6.60
CA PRO A 57 21.78 23.64 -6.09
C PRO A 57 20.31 23.79 -6.49
N TYR A 58 19.80 22.93 -7.38
CA TYR A 58 18.42 22.93 -7.83
C TYR A 58 17.68 21.71 -7.28
N GLN A 59 16.51 21.94 -6.70
CA GLN A 59 15.55 20.87 -6.39
C GLN A 59 14.97 20.34 -7.69
N LEU A 60 15.63 19.34 -8.29
CA LEU A 60 15.00 18.54 -9.33
C LEU A 60 13.81 17.81 -8.72
N ARG A 61 12.62 17.92 -9.34
CA ARG A 61 11.42 17.19 -8.90
C ARG A 61 11.78 15.73 -8.67
N ASP A 62 11.32 15.17 -7.55
CA ASP A 62 11.53 13.76 -7.22
C ASP A 62 11.15 12.90 -8.43
N PRO A 63 12.08 12.06 -8.95
CA PRO A 63 11.82 11.29 -10.14
C PRO A 63 10.76 10.24 -9.84
N LYS A 64 9.51 10.50 -10.24
CA LYS A 64 8.45 9.49 -10.23
C LYS A 64 8.81 8.38 -11.20
N GLN A 65 8.62 7.13 -10.80
CA GLN A 65 8.81 6.00 -11.69
C GLN A 65 7.78 6.06 -12.83
N ARG A 66 8.25 5.96 -14.07
CA ARG A 66 7.38 6.02 -15.25
C ARG A 66 6.48 4.78 -15.29
N MET A 67 5.16 4.96 -15.39
CA MET A 67 4.25 3.84 -15.59
C MET A 67 4.51 3.19 -16.96
N PRO A 68 4.58 1.85 -17.04
CA PRO A 68 4.72 1.16 -18.31
C PRO A 68 3.50 1.47 -19.20
N SER A 69 3.76 1.69 -20.49
CA SER A 69 2.73 1.96 -21.49
C SER A 69 2.97 1.11 -22.72
N ILE A 70 1.90 0.54 -23.27
CA ILE A 70 1.95 -0.25 -24.51
C ILE A 70 1.31 0.54 -25.65
N ARG A 71 1.82 0.35 -26.88
CA ARG A 71 1.21 0.92 -28.08
C ARG A 71 0.07 -0.01 -28.52
N THR A 72 -1.13 0.53 -28.59
CA THR A 72 -2.32 -0.09 -29.19
C THR A 72 -2.65 0.60 -30.51
N ASN A 73 -3.58 0.04 -31.28
CA ASN A 73 -4.08 0.64 -32.52
C ASN A 73 -4.70 2.03 -32.30
N TYR A 74 -5.05 2.36 -31.06
CA TYR A 74 -5.66 3.61 -30.64
C TYR A 74 -4.66 4.58 -29.97
N GLY A 75 -3.35 4.32 -30.08
CA GLY A 75 -2.29 5.15 -29.48
C GLY A 75 -1.56 4.45 -28.33
N ARG A 76 -0.92 5.21 -27.44
CA ARG A 76 -0.27 4.63 -26.25
C ARG A 76 -1.27 4.55 -25.10
N GLN A 77 -1.42 3.36 -24.53
CA GLN A 77 -2.22 3.14 -23.34
C GLN A 77 -1.32 2.78 -22.15
N THR A 78 -1.55 3.43 -21.02
CA THR A 78 -0.85 3.13 -19.77
C THR A 78 -1.37 1.83 -19.18
N LEU A 79 -0.46 0.93 -18.82
CA LEU A 79 -0.82 -0.28 -18.09
C LEU A 79 -1.02 0.06 -16.61
N SER A 80 -2.08 -0.47 -16.00
CA SER A 80 -2.39 -0.28 -14.58
C SER A 80 -1.45 -1.12 -13.70
N PHE A 81 -0.17 -0.75 -13.67
CA PHE A 81 0.86 -1.48 -12.94
C PHE A 81 0.84 -1.09 -11.45
N GLN A 82 0.33 -1.99 -10.61
CA GLN A 82 0.13 -1.75 -9.19
C GLN A 82 1.44 -1.44 -8.45
N ILE A 83 2.57 -2.01 -8.88
CA ILE A 83 3.89 -1.78 -8.28
C ILE A 83 4.31 -0.33 -8.47
N THR A 84 4.26 0.20 -9.70
CA THR A 84 4.62 1.59 -10.00
C THR A 84 3.64 2.56 -9.35
N LYS A 85 2.34 2.21 -9.32
CA LYS A 85 1.32 2.99 -8.60
C LYS A 85 1.67 3.08 -7.12
N MET A 86 2.06 1.97 -6.48
CA MET A 86 2.46 1.94 -5.06
C MET A 86 3.75 2.70 -4.79
N LEU A 87 4.76 2.59 -5.64
CA LEU A 87 6.05 3.27 -5.47
C LEU A 87 5.96 4.79 -5.65
N ASN A 88 5.00 5.27 -6.46
CA ASN A 88 4.79 6.70 -6.68
C ASN A 88 3.84 7.36 -5.67
N ARG A 89 3.33 6.64 -4.68
CA ARG A 89 2.42 7.22 -3.67
C ARG A 89 3.18 8.13 -2.72
N THR A 90 2.70 9.35 -2.59
CA THR A 90 3.17 10.34 -1.61
C THR A 90 2.59 10.12 -0.22
N ASP A 91 1.41 9.49 -0.14
CA ASP A 91 0.70 9.27 1.13
C ASP A 91 1.39 8.21 2.01
N MET A 92 2.26 7.39 1.42
CA MET A 92 2.88 6.23 2.05
C MET A 92 4.40 6.39 2.09
N THR A 93 4.93 6.90 3.21
CA THR A 93 6.37 7.00 3.45
C THR A 93 6.91 5.69 4.02
N VAL A 94 7.35 4.81 3.12
CA VAL A 94 7.96 3.53 3.49
C VAL A 94 9.46 3.62 3.34
N ASP A 95 10.15 3.34 4.44
CA ASP A 95 11.60 3.28 4.44
C ASP A 95 12.06 1.86 4.08
N TYR A 96 12.60 1.73 2.87
CA TYR A 96 13.10 0.46 2.34
C TYR A 96 14.53 0.14 2.80
N SER A 97 15.23 1.07 3.47
CA SER A 97 16.59 0.84 3.98
C SER A 97 16.61 -0.03 5.25
N LYS A 98 15.48 -0.11 5.95
CA LYS A 98 15.34 -0.88 7.19
C LYS A 98 15.44 -2.38 6.95
N THR A 99 15.74 -3.13 8.01
CA THR A 99 15.68 -4.60 7.99
C THR A 99 14.26 -5.09 7.65
N PHE A 100 14.16 -6.28 7.04
CA PHE A 100 12.88 -6.82 6.57
C PHE A 100 11.82 -6.91 7.67
N TYR A 101 12.22 -7.25 8.90
CA TYR A 101 11.31 -7.32 10.04
C TYR A 101 10.74 -5.95 10.41
N ALA A 102 11.59 -4.92 10.49
CA ALA A 102 11.19 -3.55 10.77
C ALA A 102 10.30 -2.98 9.64
N PHE A 103 10.67 -3.23 8.39
CA PHE A 103 9.87 -2.89 7.21
C PHE A 103 8.47 -3.51 7.26
N LYS A 104 8.39 -4.81 7.56
CA LYS A 104 7.12 -5.54 7.65
C LYS A 104 6.21 -4.97 8.73
N LYS A 105 6.78 -4.60 9.89
CA LYS A 105 6.06 -3.96 10.99
C LYS A 105 5.52 -2.58 10.57
N GLN A 106 6.34 -1.76 9.92
CA GLN A 106 5.96 -0.43 9.42
C GLN A 106 4.85 -0.51 8.35
N CYS A 107 4.96 -1.43 7.40
CA CYS A 107 3.93 -1.65 6.40
C CYS A 107 2.60 -2.05 7.05
N ARG A 108 2.63 -2.98 8.01
CA ARG A 108 1.42 -3.42 8.70
C ARG A 108 0.76 -2.29 9.48
N SER A 109 1.51 -1.50 10.24
CA SER A 109 0.95 -0.36 10.98
C SER A 109 0.33 0.68 10.06
N PHE A 110 0.98 0.95 8.92
CA PHE A 110 0.46 1.89 7.93
C PHE A 110 -0.87 1.40 7.33
N LEU A 111 -0.92 0.15 6.88
CA LEU A 111 -2.11 -0.43 6.26
C LEU A 111 -3.28 -0.52 7.26
N VAL A 112 -3.02 -0.90 8.50
CA VAL A 112 -4.06 -0.96 9.56
C VAL A 112 -4.61 0.43 9.90
N GLY A 113 -3.73 1.44 9.96
CA GLY A 113 -4.10 2.83 10.23
C GLY A 113 -4.80 3.52 9.05
N SER A 114 -4.46 3.15 7.81
CA SER A 114 -5.13 3.67 6.63
C SER A 114 -6.54 3.08 6.55
N GLY A 115 -7.55 3.85 6.95
CA GLY A 115 -8.97 3.53 6.74
C GLY A 115 -9.39 3.50 5.27
N ASN A 116 -8.45 3.76 4.35
CA ASN A 116 -8.69 3.85 2.93
C ASN A 116 -9.03 2.46 2.38
N CYS A 117 -10.28 2.30 1.96
CA CYS A 117 -10.61 1.34 0.91
C CYS A 117 -9.76 1.72 -0.30
N TYR A 118 -8.90 0.81 -0.75
CA TYR A 118 -8.19 1.03 -2.00
C TYR A 118 -9.21 0.92 -3.14
N SER A 119 -9.75 2.06 -3.58
CA SER A 119 -10.61 2.05 -4.75
C SER A 119 -9.76 1.67 -5.97
N VAL A 120 -10.19 0.60 -6.62
CA VAL A 120 -9.76 0.24 -7.96
C VAL A 120 -10.48 1.22 -8.89
N VAL A 121 -9.89 2.39 -9.07
CA VAL A 121 -10.17 3.29 -10.21
C VAL A 121 -8.86 3.48 -10.95
#